data_AF-A0A1A6G3W1-F1
#
_entry.id   AF-A0A1A6G3W1-F1
#
_cell.length_a   1.000
_cell.length_b   1.000
_cell.length_c   1.000
_cell.angle_alpha   90.00
_cell.angle_beta   90.00
_cell.angle_gamma   90.00
#
_symmetry.space_group_name_H-M   'P 1'
#
loop_
_entity.id
_entity.type
_entity.pdbx_description
1 polymer ?
#
loop_
_entity_poly.entity_id
_entity_poly.type
_entity_poly.pdbx_seq_one_letter_code
_entity_poly.pdbx_strand_id
1 'polypeptide(L)'
;MSVVPFQVVRAAEEAASTLASSIHPEQCIKVLCPIIQTADYPINLAAIKMQTKVVERITKESLLQLLVDIIPGLLQGYDNTESSVRKASVFCLVAIYSVIGEDLKPHLAQLTGSKVCIVLPAVACTWAASSS
;
A
#
# COMPACT_ATOMS: atom_id res chain seq x y z
N MET A 1 15.56 -6.08 -19.96
CA MET A 1 14.16 -6.57 -19.97
C MET A 1 13.94 -7.38 -18.70
N SER A 2 13.44 -6.73 -17.64
CA SER A 2 13.24 -7.36 -16.34
C SER A 2 11.86 -8.04 -16.33
N VAL A 3 11.81 -9.27 -16.82
CA VAL A 3 10.66 -10.16 -16.60
C VAL A 3 10.68 -10.57 -15.12
N VAL A 4 9.95 -9.82 -14.28
CA VAL A 4 9.68 -10.19 -12.89
C VAL A 4 8.63 -11.31 -12.92
N PRO A 5 8.98 -12.60 -12.73
CA PRO A 5 8.08 -13.70 -13.03
C PRO A 5 7.08 -13.92 -11.88
N PHE A 6 6.01 -14.65 -12.14
CA PHE A 6 5.06 -15.23 -11.17
C PHE A 6 5.73 -15.89 -9.93
N GLN A 7 7.00 -16.28 -10.07
CA GLN A 7 7.86 -16.74 -8.98
C GLN A 7 8.15 -15.67 -7.92
N VAL A 8 8.03 -14.36 -8.17
CA VAL A 8 8.25 -13.33 -7.14
C VAL A 8 7.08 -13.26 -6.16
N VAL A 9 5.85 -13.49 -6.62
CA VAL A 9 4.68 -13.58 -5.73
C VAL A 9 4.76 -14.84 -4.89
N ARG A 10 5.08 -15.98 -5.51
CA ARG A 10 5.22 -17.25 -4.82
C ARG A 10 6.46 -17.31 -3.93
N ALA A 11 7.58 -16.72 -4.34
CA ALA A 11 8.78 -16.56 -3.53
C ALA A 11 8.59 -15.52 -2.44
N ALA A 12 7.77 -14.47 -2.60
CA ALA A 12 7.40 -13.60 -1.50
C ALA A 12 6.50 -14.33 -0.49
N GLU A 13 5.67 -15.28 -0.92
CA GLU A 13 4.81 -16.10 -0.06
C GLU A 13 5.58 -17.26 0.62
N GLU A 14 6.49 -17.93 -0.09
CA GLU A 14 7.44 -18.93 0.45
C GLU A 14 8.51 -18.29 1.33
N ALA A 15 9.01 -17.11 0.94
CA ALA A 15 9.83 -16.29 1.81
C ALA A 15 8.98 -15.87 3.02
N ALA A 16 7.77 -15.35 2.89
CA ALA A 16 6.93 -15.03 4.06
C ALA A 16 6.70 -16.23 4.99
N SER A 17 6.53 -17.46 4.48
CA SER A 17 6.40 -18.67 5.30
C SER A 17 7.70 -19.08 6.01
N THR A 18 8.85 -18.97 5.33
CA THR A 18 10.17 -19.27 5.91
C THR A 18 10.69 -18.13 6.80
N LEU A 19 10.28 -16.89 6.52
CA LEU A 19 10.68 -15.63 7.15
C LEU A 19 9.73 -15.17 8.26
N ALA A 20 8.59 -15.85 8.47
CA ALA A 20 7.66 -15.61 9.59
C ALA A 20 8.33 -15.73 10.98
N SER A 21 9.57 -16.20 11.03
CA SER A 21 10.40 -16.27 12.23
C SER A 21 11.56 -15.26 12.24
N SER A 22 11.79 -14.42 11.21
CA SER A 22 13.03 -13.60 11.13
C SER A 22 12.99 -12.26 10.37
N ILE A 23 11.96 -11.91 9.59
CA ILE A 23 11.93 -10.61 8.88
C ILE A 23 10.71 -9.76 9.25
N HIS A 24 10.97 -8.51 9.62
CA HIS A 24 9.97 -7.51 9.98
C HIS A 24 9.09 -7.14 8.78
N PRO A 25 7.76 -7.04 8.95
CA PRO A 25 6.81 -6.71 7.88
C PRO A 25 7.12 -5.37 7.18
N GLU A 26 7.88 -4.50 7.83
CA GLU A 26 8.42 -3.26 7.27
C GLU A 26 9.32 -3.47 6.04
N GLN A 27 10.11 -4.55 6.01
CA GLN A 27 10.96 -4.86 4.87
C GLN A 27 10.13 -5.27 3.64
N CYS A 28 9.01 -5.95 3.84
CA CYS A 28 8.08 -6.29 2.75
C CYS A 28 7.56 -5.03 2.06
N ILE A 29 7.25 -3.98 2.81
CA ILE A 29 6.81 -2.71 2.22
C ILE A 29 7.93 -2.08 1.39
N LYS A 30 9.16 -2.05 1.90
CA LYS A 30 10.31 -1.47 1.18
C LYS A 30 10.60 -2.16 -0.15
N VAL A 31 10.32 -3.46 -0.27
CA VAL A 31 10.45 -4.18 -1.55
C VAL A 31 9.21 -4.04 -2.44
N LEU A 32 8.01 -3.91 -1.86
CA LEU A 32 6.77 -3.76 -2.62
C LEU A 32 6.63 -2.36 -3.24
N CYS A 33 7.07 -1.30 -2.56
CA CYS A 33 7.02 0.08 -3.08
C CYS A 33 7.62 0.21 -4.50
N PRO A 34 8.88 -0.20 -4.77
CA PRO A 34 9.44 -0.09 -6.11
C PRO A 34 8.72 -0.98 -7.12
N ILE A 35 8.15 -2.13 -6.72
CA ILE A 35 7.37 -2.99 -7.63
C ILE A 35 6.08 -2.28 -8.05
N ILE A 36 5.39 -1.61 -7.14
CA ILE A 36 4.18 -0.85 -7.45
C ILE A 36 4.47 0.27 -8.46
N GLN A 37 5.65 0.89 -8.34
CA GLN A 37 6.05 2.01 -9.19
C GLN A 37 6.63 1.59 -10.54
N THR A 38 7.34 0.46 -10.59
CA THR A 38 8.08 0.05 -11.79
C THR A 38 7.37 -1.03 -12.60
N ALA A 39 6.43 -1.77 -11.99
CA ALA A 39 5.71 -2.83 -12.66
C ALA A 39 4.40 -2.32 -13.31
N ASP A 40 3.98 -3.02 -14.35
CA ASP A 40 2.71 -2.79 -15.03
C ASP A 40 1.61 -3.70 -14.48
N TYR A 41 0.37 -3.44 -14.90
CA TYR A 41 -0.76 -4.33 -14.63
C TYR A 41 -0.52 -5.71 -15.28
N PRO A 42 -0.78 -6.84 -14.58
CA PRO A 42 -1.44 -6.97 -13.28
C PRO A 42 -0.49 -7.03 -12.06
N ILE A 43 0.82 -6.89 -12.28
CA ILE A 43 1.83 -7.06 -11.22
C ILE A 43 1.74 -5.93 -10.20
N ASN A 44 1.62 -4.67 -10.64
CA ASN A 44 1.44 -3.54 -9.73
C ASN A 44 0.20 -3.70 -8.84
N LEU A 45 -0.92 -4.17 -9.39
CA LEU A 45 -2.15 -4.43 -8.66
C LEU A 45 -1.93 -5.47 -7.57
N ALA A 46 -1.27 -6.58 -7.90
CA ALA A 46 -0.96 -7.63 -6.94
C ALA A 46 -0.05 -7.10 -5.81
N ALA A 47 0.95 -6.28 -6.15
CA ALA A 47 1.84 -5.67 -5.18
C ALA A 47 1.11 -4.71 -4.23
N ILE A 48 0.22 -3.85 -4.73
CA ILE A 48 -0.61 -2.95 -3.90
C ILE A 48 -1.51 -3.76 -2.96
N LYS A 49 -2.21 -4.78 -3.48
CA LYS A 49 -3.09 -5.64 -2.67
C LYS A 49 -2.32 -6.39 -1.59
N MET A 50 -1.11 -6.86 -1.91
CA MET A 50 -0.23 -7.51 -0.94
C MET A 50 0.28 -6.52 0.11
N GLN A 51 0.66 -5.31 -0.32
CA GLN A 51 1.08 -4.23 0.57
C GLN A 51 -0.02 -3.88 1.58
N THR A 52 -1.29 -3.79 1.15
CA THR A 52 -2.41 -3.57 2.06
C THR A 52 -2.46 -4.61 3.18
N LYS A 53 -2.37 -5.91 2.85
CA LYS A 53 -2.41 -6.99 3.85
C LYS A 53 -1.24 -6.92 4.84
N VAL A 54 -0.08 -6.46 4.38
CA VAL A 54 1.10 -6.28 5.22
C VAL A 54 0.92 -5.07 6.13
N VAL A 55 0.40 -3.95 5.60
CA VAL A 55 0.08 -2.73 6.37
C VAL A 55 -0.83 -3.05 7.56
N GLU A 56 -1.87 -3.87 7.36
CA GLU A 56 -2.79 -4.28 8.44
C GLU A 56 -2.10 -5.07 9.57
N ARG A 57 -0.89 -5.58 9.35
CA ARG A 57 -0.09 -6.33 10.34
C ARG A 57 1.07 -5.51 10.93
N ILE A 58 1.34 -4.32 10.42
CA ILE A 58 2.42 -3.44 10.92
C ILE A 58 1.88 -2.56 12.05
N THR A 59 2.73 -2.27 13.04
CA THR A 59 2.39 -1.33 14.11
C THR A 59 2.33 0.11 13.60
N LYS A 60 1.49 0.94 14.23
CA LYS A 60 1.32 2.35 13.87
C LYS A 60 2.64 3.12 13.72
N GLU A 61 3.57 2.96 14.66
CA GLU A 61 4.87 3.65 14.63
C GLU A 61 5.71 3.29 13.41
N SER A 62 5.89 2.00 13.13
CA SER A 62 6.62 1.53 11.96
C SER A 62 5.93 1.97 10.66
N LEU A 63 4.60 1.92 10.62
CA LEU A 63 3.84 2.33 9.45
C LEU A 63 4.02 3.82 9.14
N LEU A 64 4.03 4.68 10.17
CA LEU A 64 4.30 6.12 10.03
C LEU A 64 5.64 6.39 9.36
N GLN A 65 6.69 5.64 9.73
CA GLN A 65 8.02 5.78 9.11
C GLN A 65 8.04 5.34 7.64
N LEU A 66 7.21 4.35 7.28
CA LEU A 66 7.13 3.82 5.92
C LEU A 66 6.20 4.64 5.01
N LEU A 67 5.41 5.57 5.55
CA LEU A 67 4.49 6.39 4.74
C LEU A 67 5.21 7.12 3.62
N VAL A 68 6.42 7.64 3.88
CA VAL A 68 7.21 8.37 2.87
C VAL A 68 7.53 7.50 1.65
N ASP A 69 7.66 6.18 1.83
CA ASP A 69 7.91 5.22 0.77
C ASP A 69 6.61 4.70 0.13
N ILE A 70 5.56 4.51 0.92
CA ILE A 70 4.27 3.95 0.46
C ILE A 70 3.50 4.97 -0.38
N ILE A 71 3.40 6.20 0.11
CA ILE A 71 2.62 7.28 -0.49
C ILE A 71 2.92 7.51 -1.97
N PRO A 72 4.18 7.64 -2.43
CA PRO A 72 4.46 7.84 -3.85
C PRO A 72 4.05 6.63 -4.71
N GLY A 73 4.13 5.40 -4.18
CA GLY A 73 3.62 4.20 -4.86
C GLY A 73 2.09 4.22 -5.00
N LEU A 74 1.38 4.59 -3.94
CA LEU A 74 -0.08 4.68 -3.95
C LEU A 74 -0.60 5.85 -4.79
N LEU A 75 0.07 7.00 -4.78
CA LEU A 75 -0.23 8.13 -5.66
C LEU A 75 -0.10 7.72 -7.13
N GLN A 76 0.99 7.05 -7.49
CA GLN A 76 1.18 6.56 -8.84
C GLN A 76 0.10 5.54 -9.23
N GLY A 77 -0.27 4.63 -8.31
CA GLY A 77 -1.37 3.70 -8.52
C GLY A 77 -2.75 4.38 -8.63
N TYR A 78 -2.94 5.51 -7.94
CA TYR A 78 -4.16 6.32 -7.99
C TYR A 78 -4.30 7.10 -9.30
N ASP A 79 -3.20 7.64 -9.83
CA ASP A 79 -3.15 8.28 -11.15
C ASP A 79 -3.02 7.27 -12.32
N ASN A 80 -3.05 5.96 -12.03
CA ASN A 80 -2.93 4.92 -13.04
C ASN A 80 -4.17 4.86 -13.95
N THR A 81 -3.98 4.49 -15.22
CA THR A 81 -5.08 4.33 -16.20
C THR A 81 -6.03 3.21 -15.84
N GLU A 82 -5.54 2.19 -15.14
CA GLU A 82 -6.31 1.01 -14.74
C GLU A 82 -7.19 1.28 -13.52
N SER A 83 -8.50 1.20 -13.71
CA SER A 83 -9.50 1.38 -12.63
C SER A 83 -9.26 0.45 -11.42
N SER A 84 -8.78 -0.77 -11.67
CA SER A 84 -8.49 -1.76 -10.63
C SER A 84 -7.31 -1.33 -9.74
N VAL A 85 -6.26 -0.77 -10.35
CA VAL A 85 -5.09 -0.25 -9.64
C VAL A 85 -5.47 0.96 -8.80
N ARG A 86 -6.28 1.87 -9.36
CA ARG A 86 -6.83 3.01 -8.61
C ARG A 86 -7.61 2.55 -7.39
N LYS A 87 -8.53 1.60 -7.55
CA LYS A 87 -9.32 1.04 -6.43
C LYS A 87 -8.46 0.37 -5.36
N ALA A 88 -7.45 -0.41 -5.75
CA ALA A 88 -6.54 -1.04 -4.80
C ALA A 88 -5.69 -0.01 -4.04
N SER A 89 -5.25 1.05 -4.72
CA SER A 89 -4.46 2.13 -4.09
C SER A 89 -5.28 2.84 -3.01
N VAL A 90 -6.54 3.15 -3.35
CA VAL A 90 -7.53 3.69 -2.42
C VAL A 90 -7.75 2.76 -1.23
N PHE A 91 -7.89 1.45 -1.49
CA PHE A 91 -8.06 0.45 -0.44
C PHE A 91 -6.86 0.39 0.51
N CYS A 92 -5.63 0.49 -0.01
CA CYS A 92 -4.42 0.55 0.79
C CYS A 92 -4.37 1.79 1.69
N LEU A 93 -4.78 2.95 1.19
CA LEU A 93 -4.88 4.18 1.99
C LEU A 93 -5.87 4.05 3.15
N VAL A 94 -7.02 3.40 2.93
CA VAL A 94 -8.02 3.15 3.99
C VAL A 94 -7.45 2.23 5.06
N ALA A 95 -6.74 1.16 4.69
CA ALA A 95 -6.11 0.27 5.65
C ALA A 95 -5.08 1.00 6.51
N ILE A 96 -4.25 1.86 5.90
CA ILE A 96 -3.28 2.70 6.62
C ILE A 96 -4.00 3.60 7.64
N TYR A 97 -5.09 4.27 7.21
CA TYR A 97 -5.89 5.12 8.10
C TYR A 97 -6.55 4.31 9.22
N SER A 98 -6.98 3.08 8.95
CA SER A 98 -7.56 2.21 9.97
C SER A 98 -6.55 1.80 11.04
N VAL A 99 -5.27 1.68 10.70
CA VAL A 99 -4.20 1.31 11.66
C VAL A 99 -3.69 2.53 12.44
N ILE A 100 -3.50 3.67 11.77
CA ILE A 100 -2.92 4.87 12.40
C ILE A 100 -3.99 5.73 13.09
N GLY A 101 -5.19 5.79 12.51
CA GLY A 101 -6.29 6.65 12.95
C GLY A 101 -6.10 8.12 12.57
N GLU A 102 -6.65 9.01 13.39
CA GLU A 102 -6.63 10.46 13.13
C GLU A 102 -5.23 11.08 13.24
N ASP A 103 -4.29 10.43 13.91
CA ASP A 103 -2.88 10.82 13.98
C ASP A 103 -2.18 10.83 12.61
N LEU A 104 -2.79 10.20 11.60
CA LEU A 104 -2.30 10.24 10.23
C LEU A 104 -2.47 11.62 9.59
N LYS A 105 -3.52 12.38 9.96
CA LYS A 105 -3.85 13.69 9.36
C LYS A 105 -2.67 14.68 9.38
N PRO A 106 -2.01 14.96 10.52
CA PRO A 106 -0.89 15.90 10.57
C PRO A 106 0.34 15.38 9.80
N HIS A 107 0.58 14.07 9.79
CA HIS A 107 1.70 13.49 9.03
C HIS A 107 1.47 13.58 7.52
N LEU A 108 0.27 13.25 7.01
CA LEU A 108 -0.07 13.40 5.60
C LEU A 108 -0.09 14.85 5.14
N ALA A 109 -0.54 15.78 5.99
CA ALA A 109 -0.50 17.20 5.68
C ALA A 109 0.93 17.70 5.45
N GLN A 110 1.90 17.17 6.21
CA GLN A 110 3.32 17.48 6.03
C GLN A 110 3.94 16.77 4.81
N LEU A 111 3.58 15.50 4.58
CA LEU A 111 4.19 14.66 3.54
C LEU A 111 3.64 14.89 2.13
N THR A 112 2.34 15.18 1.99
CA THR A 112 1.63 14.99 0.70
C THR A 112 0.82 16.19 0.22
N GLY A 113 1.14 17.40 0.69
CA GLY A 113 0.75 18.68 0.08
C GLY A 113 -0.64 18.68 -0.57
N SER A 114 -1.68 18.76 0.26
CA SER A 114 -3.08 19.07 -0.10
C SER A 114 -3.88 18.07 -0.95
N LYS A 115 -3.28 17.17 -1.75
CA LYS A 115 -4.07 16.25 -2.60
C LYS A 115 -4.65 15.04 -1.87
N VAL A 116 -3.83 14.31 -1.11
CA VAL A 116 -4.25 13.04 -0.47
C VAL A 116 -5.16 13.27 0.73
N CYS A 117 -4.95 14.37 1.47
CA CYS A 117 -5.74 14.72 2.66
C CYS A 117 -7.25 14.91 2.36
N ILE A 118 -7.60 15.38 1.16
CA ILE A 118 -9.00 15.58 0.75
C ILE A 118 -9.68 14.25 0.42
N VAL A 119 -8.91 13.31 -0.15
CA VAL A 119 -9.45 12.06 -0.70
C VAL A 119 -9.77 11.04 0.41
N LEU A 120 -8.98 10.99 1.49
CA LEU A 120 -9.18 10.05 2.59
C LEU A 120 -10.59 10.06 3.23
N PRO A 121 -11.12 11.20 3.70
CA PRO A 121 -12.44 11.22 4.34
C PRO A 121 -13.57 10.86 3.37
N ALA A 122 -13.49 11.29 2.11
CA ALA A 122 -14.50 10.95 1.09
C ALA A 122 -14.47 9.45 0.70
N VAL A 123 -13.27 8.87 0.67
CA VAL A 123 -13.08 7.45 0.37
C VAL A 123 -13.57 6.55 1.50
N ALA A 124 -13.30 6.89 2.76
CA ALA A 124 -13.74 6.09 3.90
C ALA A 124 -15.27 5.95 3.94
N CYS A 125 -16.00 7.04 3.65
CA CYS A 125 -17.45 7.04 3.57
C CYS A 125 -18.00 6.22 2.40
N THR A 126 -17.34 6.23 1.24
CA THR A 126 -17.79 5.49 0.05
C THR A 126 -17.43 4.00 0.11
N TRP A 127 -16.32 3.65 0.77
CA TRP A 127 -15.96 2.26 1.03
C TRP A 127 -16.95 1.57 1.98
N ALA A 128 -17.38 2.25 3.06
CA ALA A 128 -18.40 1.72 3.98
C ALA A 128 -19.71 1.34 3.25
N ALA A 129 -20.01 1.99 2.12
CA ALA A 129 -21.18 1.69 1.30
C ALA A 129 -20.96 0.56 0.27
N SER A 130 -19.72 0.19 -0.06
CA SER A 130 -19.41 -0.90 -1.02
C SER A 130 -19.14 -2.26 -0.36
N SER A 131 -19.12 -2.33 0.97
CA SER A 131 -18.94 -3.58 1.74
C SER A 131 -20.24 -4.15 2.32
N SER A 132 -21.41 -3.67 1.87
CA SER A 132 -22.73 -4.28 2.11
C SER A 132 -23.27 -4.99 0.88
#